data_AF-A0A963MFX3-F1
#
_entry.id   AF-A0A963MFX3-F1
#
_cell.length_a   1.000
_cell.length_b   1.000
_cell.length_c   1.000
_cell.angle_alpha   90.00
_cell.angle_beta   90.00
_cell.angle_gamma   90.00
#
_symmetry.space_group_name_H-M   'P 1'
#
loop_
_entity.id
_entity.type
_entity.pdbx_description
1 polymer ?
#
loop_
_entity_poly.entity_id
_entity_poly.type
_entity_poly.pdbx_seq_one_letter_code
_entity_poly.pdbx_strand_id
1 'polypeptide(L)'
;KNPDAGMRDTRFDDYITDGVHAIVDTARRQSGQPSVHAVGYCIGGTALAIYMAWANRRFGAEAMPVSDWTLFTTLVDFRKPGDIEVFVDEGSVRFLSAEMARRGYLDGAQMAAAFRLLRSNSLIWHYVVHGWLYGEAPPAFDVLYWNMDTTRMPYAMHAWYLKALYLENQLIVPDALTIAGEPIDLHRITQPLYAVAAHDDHIAPWQQTFRIVHFVRGPKRFVLSSAGHILGIINPPVTPPKRNYWVATAHRADRWEAWRERARNTQGSWWTDWMKWLKPRCGGRVRARAAADAAHPALVAAPGTYVHEV
;
A
#
# COMPACT_ATOMS: atom_id res chain seq x y z
N LYS A 1 4.09 11.50 10.70
CA LYS A 1 4.78 12.79 10.82
C LYS A 1 5.04 13.29 9.42
N ASN A 2 4.73 14.54 9.13
CA ASN A 2 5.04 15.19 7.87
C ASN A 2 6.52 15.66 7.93
N PRO A 3 7.42 15.12 7.08
CA PRO A 3 8.84 15.42 7.15
C PRO A 3 9.17 16.91 7.02
N ASP A 4 10.15 17.36 7.80
CA ASP A 4 10.79 18.66 7.65
C ASP A 4 12.22 18.52 7.08
N ALA A 5 12.92 19.64 6.90
CA ALA A 5 14.29 19.64 6.37
C ALA A 5 15.28 18.87 7.27
N GLY A 6 15.04 18.76 8.57
CA GLY A 6 15.87 18.00 9.50
C GLY A 6 15.73 16.48 9.32
N MET A 7 14.65 16.03 8.69
CA MET A 7 14.41 14.62 8.36
C MET A 7 14.95 14.22 6.98
N ARG A 8 15.73 15.08 6.32
CA ARG A 8 16.27 14.87 4.96
C ARG A 8 16.89 13.50 4.74
N ASP A 9 17.68 13.07 5.71
CA ASP A 9 18.51 11.86 5.60
C ASP A 9 17.79 10.60 6.10
N THR A 10 16.49 10.69 6.45
CA THR A 10 15.66 9.52 6.74
C THR A 10 15.57 8.64 5.48
N ARG A 11 16.06 7.40 5.61
CA ARG A 11 16.18 6.39 4.56
C ARG A 11 15.00 5.45 4.57
N PHE A 12 14.86 4.66 3.50
CA PHE A 12 13.84 3.62 3.45
C PHE A 12 14.07 2.55 4.54
N ASP A 13 15.32 2.29 4.91
CA ASP A 13 15.72 1.45 6.05
C ASP A 13 15.04 1.86 7.36
N ASP A 14 14.98 3.17 7.64
CA ASP A 14 14.37 3.73 8.85
C ASP A 14 12.84 3.53 8.81
N TYR A 15 12.21 3.68 7.64
CA TYR A 15 10.79 3.36 7.48
C TYR A 15 10.47 1.89 7.73
N ILE A 16 11.39 0.97 7.40
CA ILE A 16 11.20 -0.46 7.66
C ILE A 16 11.44 -0.81 9.13
N THR A 17 12.50 -0.27 9.74
CA THR A 17 12.92 -0.63 11.11
C THR A 17 12.17 0.17 12.18
N ASP A 18 12.16 1.50 12.08
CA ASP A 18 11.51 2.39 13.04
C ASP A 18 10.04 2.65 12.71
N GLY A 19 9.61 2.31 11.50
CA GLY A 19 8.22 2.34 11.07
C GLY A 19 7.54 0.98 11.16
N VAL A 20 7.63 0.19 10.08
CA VAL A 20 6.85 -1.05 9.91
C VAL A 20 7.15 -2.07 11.02
N HIS A 21 8.43 -2.33 11.31
CA HIS A 21 8.81 -3.28 12.35
C HIS A 21 8.37 -2.80 13.74
N ALA A 22 8.60 -1.52 14.08
CA ALA A 22 8.16 -0.94 15.35
C ALA A 22 6.63 -1.03 15.54
N ILE A 23 5.83 -0.83 14.49
CA ILE A 23 4.37 -0.99 14.52
C ILE A 23 4.00 -2.45 14.80
N VAL A 24 4.58 -3.38 14.07
CA VAL A 24 4.33 -4.83 14.25
C VAL A 24 4.69 -5.28 15.66
N ASP A 25 5.85 -4.87 16.14
CA ASP A 25 6.37 -5.26 17.45
C ASP A 25 5.56 -4.65 18.59
N THR A 26 5.12 -3.39 18.45
CA THR A 26 4.22 -2.75 19.41
C THR A 26 2.85 -3.45 19.45
N ALA A 27 2.28 -3.79 18.30
CA ALA A 27 1.02 -4.52 18.25
C ALA A 27 1.13 -5.92 18.88
N ARG A 28 2.26 -6.62 18.70
CA ARG A 28 2.54 -7.91 19.36
C ARG A 28 2.62 -7.76 20.87
N ARG A 29 3.40 -6.78 21.36
CA ARG A 29 3.52 -6.50 22.80
C ARG A 29 2.18 -6.16 23.43
N GLN A 30 1.43 -5.25 22.82
CA GLN A 30 0.14 -4.80 23.34
C GLN A 30 -0.92 -5.92 23.33
N SER A 31 -0.93 -6.74 22.27
CA SER A 31 -1.84 -7.90 22.20
C SER A 31 -1.34 -9.12 23.00
N GLY A 32 -0.09 -9.11 23.46
CA GLY A 32 0.58 -10.28 24.05
C GLY A 32 0.57 -11.50 23.13
N GLN A 33 0.47 -11.30 21.81
CA GLN A 33 0.47 -12.39 20.82
C GLN A 33 1.84 -12.49 20.15
N PRO A 34 2.29 -13.72 19.82
CA PRO A 34 3.59 -13.93 19.19
C PRO A 34 3.63 -13.40 17.75
N SER A 35 2.48 -13.13 17.12
CA SER A 35 2.38 -12.61 15.75
C SER A 35 1.12 -11.77 15.57
N VAL A 36 1.09 -10.95 14.52
CA VAL A 36 -0.07 -10.14 14.13
C VAL A 36 -0.46 -10.40 12.67
N HIS A 37 -1.67 -9.98 12.29
CA HIS A 37 -2.04 -9.83 10.88
C HIS A 37 -1.70 -8.42 10.42
N ALA A 38 -1.06 -8.29 9.26
CA ALA A 38 -0.62 -7.00 8.73
C ALA A 38 -1.38 -6.60 7.46
N VAL A 39 -1.60 -5.30 7.28
CA VAL A 39 -2.25 -4.74 6.09
C VAL A 39 -1.40 -3.58 5.56
N GLY A 40 -1.15 -3.57 4.25
CA GLY A 40 -0.46 -2.48 3.57
C GLY A 40 -1.27 -2.00 2.37
N TYR A 41 -1.29 -0.68 2.14
CA TYR A 41 -2.04 -0.03 1.07
C TYR A 41 -1.11 0.85 0.24
N CYS A 42 -1.15 0.71 -1.09
CA CYS A 42 -0.32 1.47 -2.02
C CYS A 42 1.18 1.35 -1.65
N ILE A 43 1.91 2.46 -1.50
CA ILE A 43 3.31 2.49 -1.05
C ILE A 43 3.53 1.79 0.30
N GLY A 44 2.55 1.85 1.21
CA GLY A 44 2.59 1.12 2.48
C GLY A 44 2.53 -0.39 2.28
N GLY A 45 1.89 -0.84 1.20
CA GLY A 45 1.94 -2.24 0.77
C GLY A 45 3.30 -2.63 0.21
N THR A 46 3.95 -1.75 -0.55
CA THR A 46 5.33 -1.98 -1.04
C THR A 46 6.28 -2.10 0.17
N ALA A 47 6.17 -1.19 1.14
CA ALA A 47 6.92 -1.25 2.39
C ALA A 47 6.63 -2.54 3.17
N LEU A 48 5.36 -2.97 3.26
CA LEU A 48 5.00 -4.24 3.90
C LEU A 48 5.61 -5.44 3.15
N ALA A 49 5.60 -5.48 1.83
CA ALA A 49 6.21 -6.57 1.06
C ALA A 49 7.73 -6.66 1.28
N ILE A 50 8.42 -5.51 1.30
CA ILE A 50 9.85 -5.41 1.65
C ILE A 50 10.09 -5.88 3.09
N TYR A 51 9.27 -5.42 4.04
CA TYR A 51 9.32 -5.86 5.43
C TYR A 51 9.13 -7.37 5.57
N MET A 52 8.19 -7.98 4.83
CA MET A 52 7.99 -9.43 4.87
C MET A 52 9.23 -10.19 4.38
N ALA A 53 9.89 -9.74 3.31
CA ALA A 53 11.13 -10.33 2.84
C ALA A 53 12.27 -10.16 3.86
N TRP A 54 12.41 -8.96 4.43
CA TRP A 54 13.36 -8.64 5.51
C TRP A 54 13.13 -9.52 6.75
N ALA A 55 11.88 -9.66 7.19
CA ALA A 55 11.51 -10.47 8.34
C ALA A 55 11.78 -11.97 8.11
N ASN A 56 11.57 -12.49 6.90
CA ASN A 56 11.89 -13.89 6.54
C ASN A 56 13.40 -14.16 6.37
N ARG A 57 14.27 -13.15 6.49
CA ARG A 57 15.71 -13.34 6.67
C ARG A 57 16.08 -13.44 8.15
N ARG A 58 15.42 -12.64 9.00
CA ARG A 58 15.76 -12.50 10.42
C ARG A 58 15.09 -13.49 11.35
N PHE A 59 13.83 -13.80 11.09
CA PHE A 59 13.01 -14.62 11.96
C PHE A 59 12.80 -16.00 11.34
N GLY A 60 12.97 -17.04 12.16
CA GLY A 60 12.55 -18.39 11.81
C GLY A 60 11.02 -18.50 11.71
N ALA A 61 10.53 -19.59 11.13
CA ALA A 61 9.09 -19.79 10.91
C ALA A 61 8.26 -19.70 12.21
N GLU A 62 8.78 -20.22 13.32
CA GLU A 62 8.11 -20.19 14.63
C GLU A 62 8.11 -18.80 15.29
N ALA A 63 9.09 -17.95 14.95
CA ALA A 63 9.26 -16.62 15.52
C ALA A 63 8.75 -15.51 14.58
N MET A 64 8.09 -15.88 13.48
CA MET A 64 7.64 -14.93 12.47
C MET A 64 6.65 -13.91 13.07
N PRO A 65 6.95 -12.60 13.04
CA PRO A 65 6.11 -11.60 13.73
C PRO A 65 4.80 -11.30 13.01
N VAL A 66 4.64 -11.73 11.75
CA VAL A 66 3.41 -11.55 10.96
C VAL A 66 2.92 -12.93 10.49
N SER A 67 1.71 -13.32 10.86
CA SER A 67 1.14 -14.63 10.52
C SER A 67 0.48 -14.64 9.15
N ASP A 68 -0.28 -13.59 8.84
CA ASP A 68 -0.95 -13.40 7.56
C ASP A 68 -0.89 -11.92 7.19
N TRP A 69 -0.86 -11.63 5.89
CA TRP A 69 -0.69 -10.28 5.41
C TRP A 69 -1.60 -9.97 4.23
N THR A 70 -1.99 -8.71 4.13
CA THR A 70 -2.95 -8.22 3.16
C THR A 70 -2.39 -7.02 2.41
N LEU A 71 -2.55 -7.01 1.09
CA LEU A 71 -2.15 -5.90 0.22
C LEU A 71 -3.36 -5.29 -0.47
N PHE A 72 -3.47 -3.96 -0.44
CA PHE A 72 -4.45 -3.19 -1.19
C PHE A 72 -3.73 -2.39 -2.29
N THR A 73 -4.12 -2.60 -3.55
CA THR A 73 -3.61 -1.91 -4.78
C THR A 73 -2.11 -1.61 -4.71
N THR A 74 -1.33 -2.67 -4.49
CA THR A 74 0.11 -2.56 -4.18
C THR A 74 0.95 -3.00 -5.36
N LEU A 75 1.93 -2.18 -5.74
CA LEU A 75 2.98 -2.54 -6.67
C LEU A 75 4.19 -3.12 -5.91
N VAL A 76 4.68 -4.26 -6.39
CA VAL A 76 6.03 -4.78 -6.05
C VAL A 76 6.89 -4.95 -7.30
N ASP A 77 6.26 -4.94 -8.45
CA ASP A 77 6.87 -4.95 -9.76
C ASP A 77 6.48 -3.64 -10.42
N PHE A 78 7.45 -2.80 -10.74
CA PHE A 78 7.26 -1.45 -11.24
C PHE A 78 7.50 -1.35 -12.74
N ARG A 79 7.61 -2.48 -13.46
CA ARG A 79 7.79 -2.50 -14.93
C ARG A 79 6.74 -1.74 -15.73
N LYS A 80 5.52 -1.66 -15.22
CA LYS A 80 4.37 -0.96 -15.83
C LYS A 80 3.54 -0.31 -14.73
N PRO A 81 4.04 0.77 -14.10
CA PRO A 81 3.46 1.32 -12.88
C PRO A 81 2.18 2.14 -13.13
N GLY A 82 1.61 2.07 -14.34
CA GLY A 82 0.42 2.82 -14.73
C GLY A 82 0.78 4.17 -15.32
N ASP A 83 -0.16 5.12 -15.26
CA ASP A 83 -0.03 6.39 -15.98
C ASP A 83 1.20 7.20 -15.51
N ILE A 84 1.69 6.96 -14.28
CA ILE A 84 2.88 7.64 -13.73
C ILE A 84 4.16 7.36 -14.52
N GLU A 85 4.19 6.27 -15.30
CA GLU A 85 5.30 5.90 -16.16
C GLU A 85 5.72 7.04 -17.09
N VAL A 86 4.78 7.84 -17.59
CA VAL A 86 5.07 8.95 -18.52
C VAL A 86 5.83 10.11 -17.88
N PHE A 87 5.87 10.18 -16.55
CA PHE A 87 6.57 11.23 -15.79
C PHE A 87 7.85 10.73 -15.11
N VAL A 88 8.14 9.43 -15.19
CA VAL A 88 9.27 8.82 -14.51
C VAL A 88 10.29 8.33 -15.54
N ASP A 89 11.24 9.21 -15.84
CA ASP A 89 12.42 8.93 -16.65
C ASP A 89 13.68 9.37 -15.89
N GLU A 90 14.87 9.00 -16.39
CA GLU A 90 16.10 9.35 -15.69
C GLU A 90 16.30 10.86 -15.53
N GLY A 91 15.86 11.65 -16.52
CA GLY A 91 15.93 13.12 -16.49
C GLY A 91 15.02 13.69 -15.41
N SER A 92 13.76 13.26 -15.34
CA SER A 92 12.81 13.72 -14.33
C SER A 92 13.24 13.32 -12.91
N VAL A 93 13.75 12.09 -12.72
CA VAL A 93 14.26 11.62 -11.43
C VAL A 93 15.53 12.39 -11.01
N ARG A 94 16.46 12.66 -11.94
CA ARG A 94 17.64 13.50 -11.64
C ARG A 94 17.23 14.91 -11.23
N PHE A 95 16.30 15.53 -11.95
CA PHE A 95 15.80 16.87 -11.64
C PHE A 95 15.14 16.92 -10.25
N LEU A 96 14.20 16.01 -9.98
CA LEU A 96 13.54 15.91 -8.67
C LEU A 96 14.54 15.66 -7.54
N SER A 97 15.49 14.76 -7.76
CA SER A 97 16.53 14.46 -6.77
C SER A 97 17.42 15.67 -6.48
N ALA A 98 17.76 16.48 -7.49
CA ALA A 98 18.55 17.70 -7.29
C ALA A 98 17.78 18.76 -6.49
N GLU A 99 16.50 18.99 -6.80
CA GLU A 99 15.67 19.93 -6.04
C GLU A 99 15.48 19.48 -4.58
N MET A 100 15.18 18.21 -4.37
CA MET A 100 15.05 17.62 -3.03
C MET A 100 16.38 17.63 -2.27
N ALA A 101 17.51 17.44 -2.95
CA ALA A 101 18.83 17.48 -2.30
C ALA A 101 19.11 18.84 -1.67
N ARG A 102 18.64 19.93 -2.31
CA ARG A 102 18.77 21.32 -1.82
C ARG A 102 17.79 21.63 -0.68
N ARG A 103 16.54 21.17 -0.78
CA ARG A 103 15.46 21.52 0.16
C ARG A 103 15.32 20.55 1.35
N GLY A 104 15.81 19.33 1.19
CA GLY A 104 15.75 18.23 2.16
C GLY A 104 14.57 17.27 1.98
N TYR A 105 13.52 17.69 1.27
CA TYR A 105 12.29 16.93 1.06
C TYR A 105 11.60 17.33 -0.25
N LEU A 106 10.64 16.53 -0.71
CA LEU A 106 9.74 16.90 -1.81
C LEU A 106 8.52 17.65 -1.27
N ASP A 107 8.22 18.80 -1.87
CA ASP A 107 7.09 19.64 -1.46
C ASP A 107 5.74 19.07 -1.94
N GLY A 108 4.72 19.19 -1.09
CA GLY A 108 3.39 18.63 -1.35
C GLY A 108 2.75 19.19 -2.61
N ALA A 109 2.98 20.47 -2.93
CA ALA A 109 2.48 21.12 -4.14
C ALA A 109 3.08 20.54 -5.43
N GLN A 110 4.37 20.18 -5.42
CA GLN A 110 5.05 19.57 -6.56
C GLN A 110 4.53 18.15 -6.80
N MET A 111 4.31 17.39 -5.72
CA MET A 111 3.71 16.06 -5.80
C MET A 111 2.25 16.10 -6.27
N ALA A 112 1.46 17.03 -5.74
CA ALA A 112 0.08 17.23 -6.15
C ALA A 112 -0.04 17.57 -7.64
N ALA A 113 0.86 18.37 -8.19
CA ALA A 113 0.85 18.71 -9.61
C ALA A 113 1.05 17.46 -10.51
N ALA A 114 2.01 16.59 -10.17
CA ALA A 114 2.24 15.34 -10.90
C ALA A 114 1.05 14.37 -10.78
N PHE A 115 0.52 14.16 -9.57
CA PHE A 115 -0.65 13.28 -9.37
C PHE A 115 -1.95 13.83 -9.98
N ARG A 116 -2.12 15.16 -10.06
CA ARG A 116 -3.27 15.77 -10.75
C ARG A 116 -3.23 15.51 -12.25
N LEU A 117 -2.04 15.58 -12.87
CA LEU A 117 -1.88 15.25 -14.29
C LEU A 117 -2.23 13.78 -14.58
N LEU A 118 -1.99 12.88 -13.62
CA LEU A 118 -2.34 11.45 -13.68
C LEU A 118 -3.83 11.14 -13.49
N ARG A 119 -4.60 12.07 -12.95
CA ARG A 119 -6.03 11.89 -12.59
C ARG A 119 -6.99 12.56 -13.58
N SER A 120 -6.52 12.91 -14.78
CA SER A 120 -7.27 13.73 -15.74
C SER A 120 -8.67 13.19 -16.05
N ASN A 121 -8.86 11.88 -16.20
CA ASN A 121 -10.14 11.33 -16.66
C ASN A 121 -11.18 10.98 -15.59
N SER A 122 -10.79 10.44 -14.43
CA SER A 122 -11.77 9.85 -13.48
C SER A 122 -12.22 10.78 -12.34
N LEU A 123 -11.43 11.80 -12.00
CA LEU A 123 -11.74 12.74 -10.91
C LEU A 123 -11.69 14.21 -11.33
N ILE A 124 -10.99 14.54 -12.42
CA ILE A 124 -10.93 15.92 -12.92
C ILE A 124 -12.02 16.15 -13.97
N TRP A 125 -12.11 15.33 -15.01
CA TRP A 125 -13.06 15.59 -16.11
C TRP A 125 -14.53 15.52 -15.68
N HIS A 126 -14.93 14.56 -14.84
CA HIS A 126 -16.31 14.53 -14.32
C HIS A 126 -16.67 15.82 -13.57
N TYR A 127 -15.75 16.36 -12.77
CA TYR A 127 -15.97 17.55 -11.95
C TYR A 127 -15.82 18.85 -12.72
N VAL A 128 -14.90 18.93 -13.68
CA VAL A 128 -14.79 20.05 -14.62
C VAL A 128 -16.02 20.10 -15.52
N VAL A 129 -16.53 18.95 -15.97
CA VAL A 129 -17.79 18.92 -16.74
C VAL A 129 -18.97 19.36 -15.87
N HIS A 130 -19.18 18.77 -14.68
CA HIS A 130 -20.32 19.16 -13.82
C HIS A 130 -20.21 20.60 -13.26
N GLY A 131 -19.01 21.03 -12.86
CA GLY A 131 -18.77 22.38 -12.34
C GLY A 131 -18.74 23.47 -13.42
N TRP A 132 -18.11 23.22 -14.56
CA TRP A 132 -17.91 24.23 -15.61
C TRP A 132 -19.03 24.24 -16.67
N LEU A 133 -19.59 23.08 -17.06
CA LEU A 133 -20.70 23.03 -18.02
C LEU A 133 -22.08 23.14 -17.36
N TYR A 134 -22.27 22.57 -16.16
CA TYR A 134 -23.59 22.53 -15.51
C TYR A 134 -23.74 23.53 -14.35
N GLY A 135 -22.65 24.21 -13.93
CA GLY A 135 -22.69 25.22 -12.86
C GLY A 135 -23.00 24.63 -11.47
N GLU A 136 -22.88 23.32 -11.31
CA GLU A 136 -23.18 22.62 -10.07
C GLU A 136 -21.97 22.69 -9.13
N ALA A 137 -22.16 23.16 -7.90
CA ALA A 137 -21.13 23.06 -6.89
C ALA A 137 -20.87 21.55 -6.64
N PRO A 138 -19.64 21.06 -6.85
CA PRO A 138 -19.38 19.65 -6.64
C PRO A 138 -19.62 19.32 -5.16
N PRO A 139 -20.31 18.20 -4.85
CA PRO A 139 -20.60 17.83 -3.48
C PRO A 139 -19.29 17.72 -2.69
N ALA A 140 -19.32 18.11 -1.41
CA ALA A 140 -18.19 17.93 -0.51
C ALA A 140 -17.79 16.45 -0.50
N PHE A 141 -16.70 16.14 -1.20
CA PHE A 141 -16.27 14.77 -1.46
C PHE A 141 -15.10 14.48 -0.53
N ASP A 142 -15.35 13.65 0.47
CA ASP A 142 -14.36 13.16 1.44
C ASP A 142 -13.05 12.67 0.79
N VAL A 143 -13.15 11.95 -0.33
CA VAL A 143 -12.02 11.49 -1.12
C VAL A 143 -11.22 12.64 -1.73
N LEU A 144 -11.88 13.73 -2.13
CA LEU A 144 -11.18 14.90 -2.67
C LEU A 144 -10.47 15.65 -1.55
N TYR A 145 -11.08 15.80 -0.38
CA TYR A 145 -10.43 16.38 0.79
C TYR A 145 -9.16 15.59 1.15
N TRP A 146 -9.28 14.26 1.28
CA TRP A 146 -8.13 13.38 1.51
C TRP A 146 -7.05 13.51 0.42
N ASN A 147 -7.44 13.66 -0.85
CA ASN A 147 -6.48 13.76 -1.95
C ASN A 147 -5.71 15.09 -1.96
N MET A 148 -6.32 16.16 -1.44
CA MET A 148 -5.72 17.48 -1.36
C MET A 148 -4.83 17.67 -0.13
N ASP A 149 -4.98 16.80 0.87
CA ASP A 149 -4.16 16.75 2.08
C ASP A 149 -2.83 16.01 1.84
N THR A 150 -1.86 16.74 1.28
CA THR A 150 -0.58 16.17 0.85
C THR A 150 0.41 16.03 2.00
N THR A 151 1.29 15.03 1.90
CA THR A 151 2.43 14.86 2.81
C THR A 151 3.75 14.98 2.05
N ARG A 152 4.81 15.42 2.74
CA ARG A 152 6.18 15.47 2.19
C ARG A 152 6.84 14.10 2.28
N MET A 153 7.90 13.92 1.49
CA MET A 153 8.77 12.74 1.60
C MET A 153 10.23 13.15 1.77
N PRO A 154 10.98 12.51 2.67
CA PRO A 154 12.40 12.77 2.86
C PRO A 154 13.19 12.53 1.57
N TYR A 155 14.24 13.32 1.37
CA TYR A 155 15.13 13.18 0.22
C TYR A 155 15.70 11.76 0.08
N ALA A 156 16.37 11.26 1.12
CA ALA A 156 17.09 9.99 1.04
C ALA A 156 16.16 8.81 0.72
N MET A 157 14.98 8.75 1.37
CA MET A 157 13.97 7.73 1.11
C MET A 157 13.41 7.83 -0.32
N HIS A 158 12.97 9.01 -0.75
CA HIS A 158 12.23 9.13 -2.02
C HIS A 158 13.14 9.02 -3.25
N ALA A 159 14.36 9.59 -3.20
CA ALA A 159 15.32 9.43 -4.28
C ALA A 159 15.72 7.96 -4.47
N TRP A 160 15.91 7.22 -3.36
CA TRP A 160 16.12 5.78 -3.41
C TRP A 160 14.90 5.05 -4.00
N TYR A 161 13.69 5.38 -3.56
CA TYR A 161 12.46 4.73 -4.01
C TYR A 161 12.23 4.88 -5.53
N LEU A 162 12.40 6.09 -6.06
CA LEU A 162 12.28 6.35 -7.50
C LEU A 162 13.35 5.61 -8.30
N LYS A 163 14.61 5.67 -7.85
CA LYS A 163 15.70 5.02 -8.57
C LYS A 163 15.59 3.49 -8.52
N ALA A 164 15.60 2.93 -7.32
CA ALA A 164 15.71 1.49 -7.11
C ALA A 164 14.45 0.75 -7.57
N LEU A 165 13.26 1.34 -7.39
CA LEU A 165 12.00 0.67 -7.70
C LEU A 165 11.44 1.11 -9.05
N TYR A 166 11.25 2.41 -9.29
CA TYR A 166 10.62 2.85 -10.54
C TYR A 166 11.54 2.72 -11.75
N LEU A 167 12.81 3.15 -11.65
CA LEU A 167 13.74 3.08 -12.78
C LEU A 167 14.37 1.69 -12.93
N GLU A 168 14.94 1.15 -11.85
CA GLU A 168 15.74 -0.06 -11.89
C GLU A 168 14.93 -1.34 -11.59
N ASN A 169 13.71 -1.20 -11.04
CA ASN A 169 12.80 -2.28 -10.65
C ASN A 169 13.49 -3.45 -9.92
N GLN A 170 14.37 -3.11 -8.97
CA GLN A 170 15.23 -4.09 -8.29
C GLN A 170 14.48 -4.97 -7.29
N LEU A 171 13.29 -4.58 -6.84
CA LEU A 171 12.51 -5.34 -5.83
C LEU A 171 12.13 -6.76 -6.28
N ILE A 172 11.98 -6.97 -7.59
CA ILE A 172 11.65 -8.29 -8.15
C ILE A 172 12.89 -9.15 -8.44
N VAL A 173 14.09 -8.58 -8.30
CA VAL A 173 15.36 -9.28 -8.51
C VAL A 173 15.84 -9.78 -7.15
N PRO A 174 15.92 -11.10 -6.91
CA PRO A 174 16.34 -11.64 -5.63
C PRO A 174 17.68 -11.08 -5.18
N ASP A 175 17.73 -10.59 -3.94
CA ASP A 175 18.93 -10.09 -3.26
C ASP A 175 19.60 -8.88 -3.93
N ALA A 176 18.94 -8.21 -4.89
CA ALA A 176 19.45 -6.99 -5.53
C ALA A 176 19.38 -5.75 -4.62
N LEU A 177 18.41 -5.74 -3.69
CA LEU A 177 18.28 -4.69 -2.68
C LEU A 177 18.78 -5.20 -1.33
N THR A 178 19.45 -4.31 -0.58
CA THR A 178 19.76 -4.53 0.83
C THR A 178 19.09 -3.44 1.65
N ILE A 179 18.27 -3.83 2.64
CA ILE A 179 17.56 -2.90 3.54
C ILE A 179 17.82 -3.30 4.98
N ALA A 180 18.27 -2.36 5.79
CA ALA A 180 18.62 -2.54 7.20
C ALA A 180 19.49 -3.78 7.44
N GLY A 181 20.50 -3.96 6.57
CA GLY A 181 21.47 -5.06 6.61
C GLY A 181 21.00 -6.38 6.00
N GLU A 182 19.75 -6.50 5.55
CA GLU A 182 19.24 -7.76 4.97
C GLU A 182 19.04 -7.66 3.46
N PRO A 183 19.49 -8.66 2.68
CA PRO A 183 19.16 -8.76 1.27
C PRO A 183 17.69 -9.15 1.08
N ILE A 184 17.02 -8.46 0.17
CA ILE A 184 15.58 -8.55 -0.05
C ILE A 184 15.28 -9.56 -1.17
N ASP A 185 14.59 -10.63 -0.80
CA ASP A 185 14.05 -11.62 -1.74
C ASP A 185 12.60 -11.96 -1.38
N LEU A 186 11.66 -11.50 -2.21
CA LEU A 186 10.23 -11.76 -2.06
C LEU A 186 9.90 -13.27 -2.11
N HIS A 187 10.76 -14.10 -2.70
CA HIS A 187 10.58 -15.55 -2.73
C HIS A 187 10.77 -16.22 -1.38
N ARG A 188 11.26 -15.50 -0.37
CA ARG A 188 11.36 -16.04 0.99
C ARG A 188 10.03 -16.00 1.75
N ILE A 189 9.06 -15.25 1.26
CA ILE A 189 7.78 -15.05 1.95
C ILE A 189 6.92 -16.31 1.85
N THR A 190 6.67 -16.95 2.99
CA THR A 190 5.86 -18.17 3.13
C THR A 190 4.47 -17.93 3.73
N GLN A 191 4.25 -16.74 4.29
CA GLN A 191 3.01 -16.38 4.98
C GLN A 191 1.85 -16.22 3.99
N PRO A 192 0.62 -16.60 4.35
CA PRO A 192 -0.55 -16.43 3.50
C PRO A 192 -0.81 -14.97 3.14
N LEU A 193 -1.01 -14.73 1.84
CA LEU A 193 -1.27 -13.41 1.27
C LEU A 193 -2.74 -13.29 0.83
N TYR A 194 -3.39 -12.21 1.24
CA TYR A 194 -4.63 -11.72 0.63
C TYR A 194 -4.33 -10.44 -0.16
N ALA A 195 -4.44 -10.48 -1.49
CA ALA A 195 -4.15 -9.34 -2.34
C ALA A 195 -5.43 -8.83 -3.01
N VAL A 196 -5.69 -7.53 -2.89
CA VAL A 196 -6.84 -6.87 -3.51
C VAL A 196 -6.34 -5.80 -4.47
N ALA A 197 -6.84 -5.84 -5.69
CA ALA A 197 -6.64 -4.81 -6.69
C ALA A 197 -7.99 -4.21 -7.11
N ALA A 198 -7.93 -3.08 -7.80
CA ALA A 198 -9.09 -2.38 -8.32
C ALA A 198 -9.08 -2.43 -9.87
N HIS A 199 -10.22 -2.79 -10.47
CA HIS A 199 -10.33 -3.10 -11.90
C HIS A 199 -9.96 -1.91 -12.79
N ASP A 200 -10.43 -0.72 -12.42
CA ASP A 200 -10.25 0.53 -13.20
C ASP A 200 -9.15 1.41 -12.60
N ASP A 201 -8.17 0.78 -11.94
CA ASP A 201 -7.04 1.46 -11.31
C ASP A 201 -5.96 1.78 -12.33
N HIS A 202 -5.73 3.08 -12.58
CA HIS A 202 -4.68 3.60 -13.45
C HIS A 202 -3.41 3.99 -12.67
N ILE A 203 -3.48 4.03 -11.33
CA ILE A 203 -2.35 4.35 -10.44
C ILE A 203 -1.55 3.09 -10.13
N ALA A 204 -2.25 1.98 -9.90
CA ALA A 204 -1.66 0.67 -9.71
C ALA A 204 -2.44 -0.34 -10.57
N PRO A 205 -2.14 -0.43 -11.88
CA PRO A 205 -2.85 -1.32 -12.80
C PRO A 205 -2.96 -2.73 -12.23
N TRP A 206 -4.16 -3.28 -12.19
CA TRP A 206 -4.40 -4.50 -11.43
C TRP A 206 -3.59 -5.69 -11.99
N GLN A 207 -3.35 -5.73 -13.30
CA GLN A 207 -2.49 -6.73 -13.94
C GLN A 207 -1.06 -6.65 -13.42
N GLN A 208 -0.59 -5.45 -13.10
CA GLN A 208 0.74 -5.23 -12.52
C GLN A 208 0.75 -5.60 -11.03
N THR A 209 -0.26 -5.22 -10.26
CA THR A 209 -0.39 -5.66 -8.85
C THR A 209 -0.53 -7.18 -8.73
N PHE A 210 -1.14 -7.86 -9.71
CA PHE A 210 -1.27 -9.31 -9.77
C PHE A 210 0.08 -10.01 -9.78
N ARG A 211 1.14 -9.38 -10.30
CA ARG A 211 2.47 -9.99 -10.41
C ARG A 211 3.07 -10.42 -9.08
N ILE A 212 2.61 -9.87 -7.95
CA ILE A 212 3.00 -10.34 -6.60
C ILE A 212 2.88 -11.86 -6.45
N VAL A 213 1.91 -12.48 -7.12
CA VAL A 213 1.65 -13.92 -7.01
C VAL A 213 2.81 -14.78 -7.52
N HIS A 214 3.66 -14.23 -8.40
CA HIS A 214 4.84 -14.91 -8.95
C HIS A 214 6.00 -14.98 -7.97
N PHE A 215 6.07 -14.02 -7.04
CA PHE A 215 7.21 -13.86 -6.14
C PHE A 215 6.96 -14.54 -4.80
N VAL A 216 5.75 -14.46 -4.25
CA VAL A 216 5.43 -15.05 -2.94
C VAL A 216 5.29 -16.58 -3.03
N ARG A 217 5.89 -17.33 -2.09
CA ARG A 217 5.74 -18.80 -2.00
C ARG A 217 4.51 -19.23 -1.22
N GLY A 218 4.09 -18.43 -0.24
CA GLY A 218 2.91 -18.71 0.58
C GLY A 218 1.60 -18.84 -0.21
N PRO A 219 0.53 -19.40 0.40
CA PRO A 219 -0.79 -19.44 -0.21
C PRO A 219 -1.28 -18.03 -0.55
N LYS A 220 -1.90 -17.84 -1.73
CA LYS A 220 -2.42 -16.53 -2.13
C LYS A 220 -3.90 -16.59 -2.46
N ARG A 221 -4.64 -15.61 -1.96
CA ARG A 221 -5.99 -15.28 -2.38
C ARG A 221 -5.95 -13.93 -3.06
N PHE A 222 -6.35 -13.89 -4.33
CA PHE A 222 -6.39 -12.64 -5.08
C PHE A 222 -7.84 -12.20 -5.27
N VAL A 223 -8.06 -10.91 -5.21
CA VAL A 223 -9.35 -10.27 -5.41
C VAL A 223 -9.20 -9.10 -6.36
N LEU A 224 -10.14 -8.98 -7.30
CA LEU A 224 -10.28 -7.81 -8.15
C LEU A 224 -11.61 -7.13 -7.82
N SER A 225 -11.58 -5.97 -7.18
CA SER A 225 -12.80 -5.19 -6.93
C SER A 225 -13.12 -4.31 -8.15
N SER A 226 -14.40 -4.10 -8.45
CA SER A 226 -14.83 -3.10 -9.42
C SER A 226 -14.50 -1.67 -8.95
N ALA A 227 -14.41 -0.73 -9.91
CA ALA A 227 -14.00 0.67 -9.78
C ALA A 227 -12.48 0.90 -9.71
N GLY A 228 -12.09 2.17 -9.58
CA GLY A 228 -10.69 2.61 -9.54
C GLY A 228 -10.08 2.62 -8.14
N HIS A 229 -8.81 3.02 -8.07
CA HIS A 229 -7.91 2.91 -6.90
C HIS A 229 -8.57 3.02 -5.52
N ILE A 230 -9.22 4.14 -5.24
CA ILE A 230 -9.82 4.41 -3.92
C ILE A 230 -11.16 3.70 -3.78
N LEU A 231 -12.06 3.88 -4.75
CA LEU A 231 -13.44 3.40 -4.65
C LEU A 231 -13.59 1.88 -4.81
N GLY A 232 -12.57 1.22 -5.35
CA GLY A 232 -12.48 -0.24 -5.37
C GLY A 232 -12.04 -0.81 -4.03
N ILE A 233 -11.14 -0.13 -3.31
CA ILE A 233 -10.67 -0.56 -1.99
C ILE A 233 -11.65 -0.14 -0.88
N ILE A 234 -12.08 1.12 -0.88
CA ILE A 234 -13.09 1.67 0.03
C ILE A 234 -14.48 1.37 -0.51
N ASN A 235 -14.91 0.12 -0.28
CA ASN A 235 -16.17 -0.41 -0.78
C ASN A 235 -16.95 -1.04 0.39
N PRO A 236 -17.65 -0.24 1.22
CA PRO A 236 -18.39 -0.76 2.36
C PRO A 236 -19.58 -1.65 1.93
N PRO A 237 -19.92 -2.70 2.71
CA PRO A 237 -21.09 -3.53 2.44
C PRO A 237 -22.37 -2.71 2.66
N VAL A 238 -23.16 -2.53 1.59
CA VAL A 238 -24.42 -1.77 1.59
C VAL A 238 -25.52 -2.56 0.87
N THR A 239 -26.78 -2.23 1.17
CA THR A 239 -27.96 -2.82 0.55
C THR A 239 -28.78 -1.72 -0.13
N PRO A 240 -29.01 -1.75 -1.45
CA PRO A 240 -28.51 -2.73 -2.41
C PRO A 240 -27.00 -2.59 -2.68
N PRO A 241 -26.31 -3.66 -3.09
CA PRO A 241 -24.90 -3.60 -3.49
C PRO A 241 -24.64 -2.56 -4.59
N LYS A 242 -23.61 -1.72 -4.38
CA LYS A 242 -23.16 -0.73 -5.38
C LYS A 242 -22.07 -1.24 -6.33
N ARG A 243 -21.45 -2.38 -6.02
CA ARG A 243 -20.25 -2.91 -6.67
C ARG A 243 -20.27 -4.43 -6.70
N ASN A 244 -19.35 -5.00 -7.47
CA ASN A 244 -19.01 -6.42 -7.46
C ASN A 244 -17.49 -6.62 -7.34
N TYR A 245 -17.07 -7.86 -7.15
CA TYR A 245 -15.66 -8.25 -7.14
C TYR A 245 -15.49 -9.66 -7.69
N TRP A 246 -14.31 -9.98 -8.19
CA TRP A 246 -13.92 -11.32 -8.61
C TRP A 246 -12.88 -11.88 -7.67
N VAL A 247 -13.01 -13.16 -7.33
CA VAL A 247 -12.12 -13.79 -6.35
C VAL A 247 -11.78 -15.23 -6.73
N ALA A 248 -10.52 -15.58 -6.53
CA ALA A 248 -10.02 -16.95 -6.59
C ALA A 248 -8.69 -17.07 -5.83
N THR A 249 -8.35 -18.29 -5.42
CA THR A 249 -6.97 -18.63 -5.06
C THR A 249 -6.06 -18.31 -6.23
N ALA A 250 -4.86 -17.78 -6.01
CA ALA A 250 -3.86 -17.53 -7.06
C ALA A 250 -2.61 -18.40 -6.84
N HIS A 251 -1.99 -18.81 -7.95
CA HIS A 251 -0.82 -19.67 -7.97
C HIS A 251 0.37 -18.96 -8.63
N ARG A 252 1.58 -19.43 -8.35
CA ARG A 252 2.82 -18.80 -8.82
C ARG A 252 2.92 -18.74 -10.34
N ALA A 253 2.41 -19.76 -11.03
CA ALA A 253 2.46 -19.88 -12.48
C ALA A 253 1.26 -19.23 -13.20
N ASP A 254 0.30 -18.66 -12.46
CA ASP A 254 -0.90 -18.09 -13.07
C ASP A 254 -0.57 -16.89 -13.93
N ARG A 255 -1.09 -16.87 -15.16
CA ARG A 255 -1.27 -15.63 -15.91
C ARG A 255 -2.55 -14.96 -15.42
N TRP A 256 -2.61 -13.63 -15.44
CA TRP A 256 -3.76 -12.89 -14.93
C TRP A 256 -5.03 -13.16 -15.74
N GLU A 257 -4.91 -13.45 -17.04
CA GLU A 257 -6.00 -13.87 -17.94
C GLU A 257 -6.62 -15.18 -17.45
N ALA A 258 -5.80 -16.20 -17.24
CA ALA A 258 -6.24 -17.51 -16.78
C ALA A 258 -6.82 -17.45 -15.36
N TRP A 259 -6.25 -16.62 -14.48
CA TRP A 259 -6.84 -16.35 -13.17
C TRP A 259 -8.21 -15.67 -13.31
N ARG A 260 -8.35 -14.72 -14.24
CA ARG A 260 -9.57 -13.95 -14.47
C ARG A 260 -10.72 -14.84 -14.94
N GLU A 261 -10.47 -15.76 -15.85
CA GLU A 261 -11.46 -16.69 -16.39
C GLU A 261 -12.09 -17.59 -15.31
N ARG A 262 -11.28 -18.05 -14.34
CA ARG A 262 -11.74 -18.89 -13.23
C ARG A 262 -12.20 -18.13 -12.00
N ALA A 263 -11.99 -16.81 -11.95
CA ALA A 263 -12.36 -16.00 -10.80
C ALA A 263 -13.88 -15.79 -10.74
N ARG A 264 -14.49 -16.15 -9.60
CA ARG A 264 -15.94 -16.04 -9.43
C ARG A 264 -16.34 -14.58 -9.24
N ASN A 265 -17.20 -14.07 -10.11
CA ASN A 265 -17.85 -12.77 -9.93
C ASN A 265 -18.88 -12.85 -8.78
N THR A 266 -18.77 -11.96 -7.81
CA THR A 266 -19.62 -11.90 -6.62
C THR A 266 -20.12 -10.46 -6.44
N GLN A 267 -21.44 -10.29 -6.33
CA GLN A 267 -22.01 -8.97 -6.01
C GLN A 267 -21.70 -8.56 -4.57
N GLY A 268 -21.49 -7.26 -4.34
CA GLY A 268 -21.23 -6.69 -3.03
C GLY A 268 -19.78 -6.26 -2.80
N SER A 269 -19.46 -6.10 -1.52
CA SER A 269 -18.15 -5.69 -1.05
C SER A 269 -17.21 -6.88 -0.88
N TRP A 270 -15.99 -6.75 -1.39
CA TRP A 270 -14.93 -7.72 -1.16
C TRP A 270 -14.53 -7.83 0.32
N TRP A 271 -14.85 -6.84 1.16
CA TRP A 271 -14.60 -6.91 2.61
C TRP A 271 -15.28 -8.14 3.23
N THR A 272 -16.43 -8.54 2.69
CA THR A 272 -17.13 -9.75 3.15
C THR A 272 -16.33 -11.02 2.88
N ASP A 273 -15.59 -11.06 1.77
CA ASP A 273 -14.69 -12.15 1.43
C ASP A 273 -13.43 -12.14 2.29
N TRP A 274 -12.84 -10.96 2.49
CA TRP A 274 -11.67 -10.78 3.34
C TRP A 274 -11.95 -11.21 4.78
N MET A 275 -13.09 -10.81 5.34
CA MET A 275 -13.50 -11.26 6.68
C MET A 275 -13.76 -12.77 6.75
N LYS A 276 -14.27 -13.40 5.68
CA LYS A 276 -14.42 -14.87 5.61
C LYS A 276 -13.06 -15.57 5.59
N TRP A 277 -12.06 -14.95 4.95
CA TRP A 277 -10.69 -15.48 4.89
C TRP A 277 -9.91 -15.26 6.19
N LEU A 278 -10.07 -14.10 6.84
CA LEU A 278 -9.29 -13.69 8.00
C LEU A 278 -9.84 -14.21 9.33
N LYS A 279 -11.17 -14.20 9.54
CA LYS A 279 -11.78 -14.61 10.84
C LYS A 279 -11.33 -15.99 11.33
N PRO A 280 -11.24 -17.05 10.50
CA PRO A 280 -10.77 -18.35 10.95
C PRO A 280 -9.29 -18.36 11.40
N ARG A 281 -8.52 -17.33 11.03
CA ARG A 281 -7.08 -17.19 11.32
C ARG A 281 -6.80 -16.34 12.56
N CYS A 282 -7.81 -15.64 13.08
CA CYS A 282 -7.70 -14.80 14.27
C CYS A 282 -7.76 -15.57 15.61
N GLY A 283 -7.90 -16.90 15.57
CA GLY A 283 -8.10 -17.72 16.77
C GLY A 283 -9.47 -17.49 17.44
N GLY A 284 -9.56 -17.90 18.70
CA GLY A 284 -10.78 -17.73 19.50
C GLY A 284 -11.04 -16.27 19.88
N ARG A 285 -12.31 -15.91 20.06
CA ARG A 285 -12.67 -14.58 20.58
C ARG A 285 -12.21 -14.44 22.03
N VAL A 286 -11.64 -13.29 22.34
CA VAL A 286 -11.24 -12.90 23.70
C VAL A 286 -12.02 -11.66 24.14
N ARG A 287 -12.06 -11.39 25.45
CA ARG A 287 -12.59 -10.13 25.97
C ARG A 287 -11.78 -8.97 25.39
N ALA A 288 -12.48 -7.92 24.94
CA ALA A 288 -11.84 -6.71 24.46
C ALA A 288 -10.92 -6.12 25.54
N ARG A 289 -9.71 -5.75 25.14
CA ARG A 289 -8.71 -5.14 26.01
C ARG A 289 -8.77 -3.61 25.90
N ALA A 290 -8.32 -2.92 26.93
CA ALA A 290 -8.16 -1.47 26.86
C ALA A 290 -7.09 -1.11 25.83
N ALA A 291 -7.29 -0.02 25.11
CA ALA A 291 -6.32 0.49 24.13
C ALA A 291 -5.07 1.10 24.79
N ALA A 292 -5.12 1.36 26.10
CA ALA A 292 -3.99 1.83 26.88
C ALA A 292 -3.83 0.98 28.14
N ASP A 293 -2.57 0.75 28.52
CA ASP A 293 -2.18 0.05 29.73
C ASP A 293 -0.91 0.68 30.33
N ALA A 294 -0.36 0.10 31.40
CA ALA A 294 0.83 0.65 32.06
C ALA A 294 2.09 0.64 31.17
N ALA A 295 2.19 -0.30 30.22
CA ALA A 295 3.31 -0.39 29.28
C ALA A 295 3.08 0.48 28.03
N HIS A 296 1.82 0.76 27.68
CA HIS A 296 1.39 1.56 26.54
C HIS A 296 0.38 2.62 27.01
N PRO A 297 0.84 3.69 27.70
CA PRO A 297 -0.06 4.73 28.19
C PRO A 297 -0.69 5.50 27.03
N ALA A 298 -1.93 5.98 27.23
CA ALA A 298 -2.58 6.85 26.27
C ALA A 298 -1.80 8.17 26.15
N LEU A 299 -1.33 8.48 24.95
CA LEU A 299 -0.58 9.72 24.69
C LEU A 299 -1.54 10.89 24.39
N VAL A 300 -2.41 10.70 23.41
CA VAL A 300 -3.43 11.65 22.97
C VAL A 300 -4.63 10.87 22.40
N ALA A 301 -5.79 11.51 22.31
CA ALA A 301 -6.94 10.91 21.62
C ALA A 301 -6.65 10.74 20.12
N ALA A 302 -7.22 9.71 19.51
CA ALA A 302 -7.26 9.59 18.05
C ALA A 302 -7.96 10.83 17.45
N PRO A 303 -7.50 11.36 16.30
CA PRO A 303 -6.59 10.74 15.32
C PRO A 303 -5.09 11.04 15.55
N GLY A 304 -4.71 11.55 16.72
CA GLY A 304 -3.33 11.90 17.04
C GLY A 304 -2.92 13.28 16.53
N THR A 305 -1.62 13.59 16.59
CA THR A 305 -1.09 14.91 16.21
C THR A 305 -0.48 14.94 14.81
N TYR A 306 0.21 13.86 14.42
CA TYR A 306 0.94 13.78 13.16
C TYR A 306 0.09 13.90 11.89
N VAL A 307 -1.20 13.55 11.97
CA VAL A 307 -2.12 13.67 10.83
C VAL A 307 -2.52 15.12 10.55
N HIS A 308 -2.27 16.03 11.50
CA HIS A 308 -2.61 17.46 11.37
C HIS A 308 -1.43 18.31 10.91
N GLU A 309 -0.27 17.71 10.63
CA GLU A 309 0.95 18.41 10.21
C GLU A 309 0.94 18.69 8.70
N VAL A 310 1.23 19.93 8.31
CA VAL A 310 1.19 20.43 6.91
C VAL A 310 2.58 20.63 6.32
#